data_AF-A0A2A4Q367-F1
#
_entry.id   AF-A0A2A4Q367-F1
#
_cell.length_a   1.000
_cell.length_b   1.000
_cell.length_c   1.000
_cell.angle_alpha   90.00
_cell.angle_beta   90.00
_cell.angle_gamma   90.00
#
_symmetry.space_group_name_H-M   'P 1'
#
loop_
_entity.id
_entity.type
_entity.pdbx_description
1 polymer ?
#
loop_
_entity_poly.entity_id
_entity_poly.type
_entity_poly.pdbx_seq_one_letter_code
_entity_poly.pdbx_strand_id
1 'polypeptide(L)'
;MSYVKNVPLVNEALYIKIKPYLSVVDVKPFVDKAEEKPMTKAEKKDAPIHVELNSTDKGGLKKLEGISASLSDQVVKLRDQLGGFINKDQLLEVDGFNKSLLESISKNIEIDLLKVKKINLNSCSSFTLAKHPYLTLDNANAIVNHRETKGNYGSVADIKRAGLVSEEVYLKIMPYLTAP
;
A
#
# COMPACT_ATOMS: atom_id res chain seq x y z
N MET A 1 30.56 -40.47 23.82
CA MET A 1 30.93 -39.39 22.89
C MET A 1 29.68 -38.96 22.16
N SER A 2 29.19 -37.78 22.54
CA SER A 2 27.81 -37.34 22.37
C SER A 2 27.52 -36.76 20.99
N TYR A 3 26.30 -37.04 20.53
CA TYR A 3 25.63 -36.46 19.38
C TYR A 3 25.43 -34.95 19.54
N VAL A 4 25.90 -34.14 18.58
CA VAL A 4 25.12 -33.02 18.01
C VAL A 4 25.61 -32.84 16.56
N LYS A 5 25.05 -33.63 15.64
CA LYS A 5 24.99 -33.26 14.23
C LYS A 5 23.71 -32.45 14.03
N ASN A 6 23.85 -31.32 13.34
CA ASN A 6 22.79 -30.49 12.75
C ASN A 6 22.12 -29.44 13.66
N VAL A 7 22.90 -28.41 14.01
CA VAL A 7 22.37 -27.04 14.05
C VAL A 7 23.14 -26.21 13.01
N PRO A 8 22.56 -25.93 11.83
CA PRO A 8 23.21 -25.09 10.84
C PRO A 8 23.11 -23.63 11.30
N LEU A 9 24.22 -22.87 11.15
CA LEU A 9 24.37 -21.42 11.41
C LEU A 9 24.99 -21.00 12.75
N VAL A 10 26.03 -21.70 13.20
CA VAL A 10 27.12 -21.03 13.93
C VAL A 10 28.42 -21.34 13.21
N ASN A 11 28.89 -20.41 12.38
CA ASN A 11 30.25 -20.44 11.83
C ASN A 11 31.24 -20.52 13.01
N GLU A 12 32.27 -21.37 12.93
CA GLU A 12 33.30 -21.53 13.97
C GLU A 12 33.86 -20.19 14.49
N ALA A 13 33.96 -19.18 13.61
CA ALA A 13 34.39 -17.83 13.96
C ALA A 13 33.47 -17.14 14.98
N LEU A 14 32.16 -17.39 14.92
CA LEU A 14 31.18 -16.85 15.85
C LEU A 14 31.28 -17.56 17.20
N TYR A 15 31.50 -18.88 17.21
CA TYR A 15 31.66 -19.67 18.42
C TYR A 15 32.85 -19.22 19.26
N ILE A 16 34.01 -18.97 18.63
CA ILE A 16 35.21 -18.48 19.31
C ILE A 16 34.94 -17.10 19.96
N LYS A 17 34.15 -16.26 19.30
CA LYS A 17 33.87 -14.89 19.75
C LYS A 17 32.92 -14.83 20.95
N ILE A 18 32.00 -15.79 21.07
CA ILE A 18 31.03 -15.85 22.18
C ILE A 18 31.47 -16.74 23.35
N LYS A 19 32.45 -17.63 23.13
CA LYS A 19 33.04 -18.52 24.16
C LYS A 19 33.45 -17.79 25.47
N PRO A 20 34.02 -16.58 25.45
CA PRO A 20 34.39 -15.87 26.68
C PRO A 20 33.19 -15.37 27.50
N TYR A 21 32.01 -15.27 26.89
CA TYR A 21 30.79 -14.72 27.49
C TYR A 21 29.79 -15.81 27.89
N LEU A 22 30.12 -17.08 27.66
CA LEU A 22 29.31 -18.21 28.07
C LEU A 22 29.54 -18.47 29.57
N SER A 23 28.88 -17.68 30.41
CA SER A 23 28.79 -17.92 31.85
C SER A 23 27.96 -19.18 32.07
N VAL A 24 28.62 -20.28 32.45
CA VAL A 24 27.95 -21.52 32.85
C VAL A 24 27.28 -21.27 34.19
N VAL A 25 25.96 -21.02 34.17
CA VAL A 25 25.15 -21.12 35.38
C VAL A 25 24.98 -22.61 35.67
N ASP A 26 25.33 -23.02 36.88
CA ASP A 26 25.14 -24.39 37.38
C ASP A 26 23.63 -24.73 37.35
N VAL A 27 23.18 -25.32 36.25
CA VAL A 27 21.84 -25.89 36.15
C VAL A 27 21.86 -27.29 36.74
N LYS A 28 21.37 -27.41 37.98
CA LYS A 28 21.03 -28.72 38.56
C LYS A 28 20.05 -29.44 37.62
N PRO A 29 20.22 -30.75 37.37
CA PRO A 29 19.30 -31.50 36.55
C PRO A 29 17.94 -31.57 37.25
N PHE A 30 16.96 -30.85 36.72
CA PHE A 30 15.57 -30.97 37.14
C PHE A 30 15.00 -32.23 36.47
N VAL A 31 14.91 -33.31 37.24
CA VAL A 31 14.22 -34.54 36.84
C VAL A 31 12.89 -34.53 37.57
N ASP A 32 11.83 -34.08 36.91
CA ASP A 32 10.47 -34.39 37.32
C ASP A 32 9.69 -34.94 36.12
N LYS A 33 9.08 -36.11 36.36
CA LYS A 33 8.25 -36.88 35.43
C LYS A 33 7.24 -35.97 34.73
N ALA A 34 7.29 -35.93 33.40
CA ALA A 34 6.25 -35.32 32.60
C ALA A 34 5.00 -36.21 32.64
N GLU A 35 3.99 -35.80 33.40
CA GLU A 35 2.61 -36.17 33.12
C GLU A 35 2.20 -35.48 31.82
N GLU A 36 2.00 -36.25 30.75
CA GLU A 36 1.50 -35.75 29.47
C GLU A 36 0.06 -35.27 29.64
N LYS A 37 -0.14 -33.98 29.95
CA LYS A 37 -1.42 -33.33 29.69
C LYS A 37 -1.62 -33.20 28.18
N PRO A 38 -2.81 -33.50 27.64
CA PRO A 38 -3.07 -33.33 26.22
C PRO A 38 -2.84 -31.86 25.84
N MET A 39 -1.85 -31.61 24.99
CA MET A 39 -1.62 -30.30 24.39
C MET A 39 -2.85 -29.96 23.55
N THR A 40 -3.70 -29.09 24.07
CA THR A 40 -4.66 -28.35 23.26
C THR A 40 -3.86 -27.66 22.16
N LYS A 41 -4.26 -27.87 20.89
CA LYS A 41 -3.66 -27.20 19.74
C LYS A 41 -3.60 -25.71 20.05
N ALA A 42 -2.40 -25.18 20.24
CA ALA A 42 -2.20 -23.75 20.31
C ALA A 42 -2.73 -23.18 18.99
N GLU A 43 -3.82 -22.41 19.06
CA GLU A 43 -4.32 -21.66 17.93
C GLU A 43 -3.18 -20.75 17.46
N LYS A 44 -2.65 -21.03 16.26
CA LYS A 44 -1.73 -20.13 15.60
C LYS A 44 -2.50 -18.84 15.39
N LYS A 45 -2.24 -17.81 16.20
CA LYS A 45 -2.67 -16.45 15.89
C LYS A 45 -2.03 -16.11 14.55
N ASP A 46 -2.87 -15.97 13.52
CA ASP A 46 -2.42 -15.51 12.22
C ASP A 46 -1.67 -14.18 12.39
N ALA A 47 -0.59 -14.02 11.64
CA ALA A 47 0.16 -12.78 11.62
C ALA A 47 -0.79 -11.63 11.22
N PRO A 48 -0.63 -10.42 11.79
CA PRO A 48 -1.48 -9.29 11.45
C PRO A 48 -1.42 -9.03 9.94
N ILE A 49 -2.58 -8.99 9.30
CA ILE A 49 -2.72 -8.69 7.88
C ILE A 49 -2.60 -7.18 7.71
N HIS A 50 -1.58 -6.74 6.97
CA HIS A 50 -1.41 -5.35 6.52
C HIS A 50 -1.26 -5.32 5.00
N VAL A 51 -2.06 -4.49 4.34
CA VAL A 51 -2.11 -4.35 2.88
C VAL A 51 -1.92 -2.88 2.52
N GLU A 52 -0.84 -2.58 1.82
CA GLU A 52 -0.59 -1.23 1.30
C GLU A 52 -1.26 -1.09 -0.08
N LEU A 53 -2.25 -0.22 -0.19
CA LEU A 53 -3.14 -0.14 -1.36
C LEU A 53 -2.40 0.25 -2.65
N ASN A 54 -1.39 1.10 -2.56
CA ASN A 54 -0.69 1.63 -3.74
C ASN A 54 0.34 0.67 -4.34
N SER A 55 0.67 -0.44 -3.67
CA SER A 55 1.64 -1.44 -4.16
C SER A 55 1.16 -2.88 -4.13
N THR A 56 0.09 -3.21 -3.41
CA THR A 56 -0.43 -4.57 -3.38
C THR A 56 -0.88 -5.05 -4.76
N ASP A 57 -0.74 -6.34 -5.02
CA ASP A 57 -1.41 -6.96 -6.16
C ASP A 57 -2.82 -7.44 -5.77
N LYS A 58 -3.53 -8.03 -6.74
CA LYS A 58 -4.84 -8.67 -6.52
C LYS A 58 -4.76 -9.76 -5.44
N GLY A 59 -3.64 -10.45 -5.32
CA GLY A 59 -3.41 -11.50 -4.33
C GLY A 59 -3.41 -10.97 -2.90
N GLY A 60 -2.74 -9.84 -2.67
CA GLY A 60 -2.72 -9.17 -1.37
C GLY A 60 -4.08 -8.60 -0.97
N LEU A 61 -4.84 -8.03 -1.91
CA LEU A 61 -6.20 -7.54 -1.65
C LEU A 61 -7.14 -8.66 -1.19
N LYS A 62 -7.07 -9.84 -1.81
CA LYS A 62 -7.87 -11.01 -1.43
C LYS A 62 -7.56 -11.58 -0.04
N LYS A 63 -6.50 -11.11 0.63
CA LYS A 63 -6.23 -11.47 2.04
C LYS A 63 -7.16 -10.73 3.00
N LEU A 64 -7.76 -9.64 2.54
CA LEU A 64 -8.73 -8.86 3.33
C LEU A 64 -10.09 -9.54 3.28
N GLU A 65 -10.71 -9.69 4.44
CA GLU A 65 -12.04 -10.29 4.56
C GLU A 65 -13.06 -9.51 3.73
N GLY A 66 -13.92 -10.22 3.00
CA GLY A 66 -14.95 -9.62 2.16
C GLY A 66 -14.47 -9.10 0.80
N ILE A 67 -13.18 -9.15 0.48
CA ILE A 67 -12.67 -8.78 -0.85
C ILE A 67 -12.65 -9.99 -1.79
N SER A 68 -13.52 -9.94 -2.80
CA SER A 68 -13.57 -10.94 -3.88
C SER A 68 -12.54 -10.67 -4.98
N ALA A 69 -12.37 -11.65 -5.90
CA ALA A 69 -11.53 -11.47 -7.08
C ALA A 69 -12.02 -10.32 -7.97
N SER A 70 -13.33 -10.21 -8.21
CA SER A 70 -13.91 -9.11 -8.99
C SER A 70 -13.66 -7.76 -8.33
N LEU A 71 -13.86 -7.66 -7.01
CA LEU A 71 -13.64 -6.41 -6.28
C LEU A 71 -12.14 -6.02 -6.28
N SER A 72 -11.24 -7.00 -6.14
CA SER A 72 -9.80 -6.77 -6.26
C SER A 72 -9.42 -6.18 -7.63
N ASP A 73 -10.05 -6.65 -8.69
CA ASP A 73 -9.82 -6.16 -10.05
C ASP A 73 -10.27 -4.70 -10.20
N GLN A 74 -11.42 -4.34 -9.65
CA GLN A 74 -11.91 -2.97 -9.68
C GLN A 74 -11.06 -2.02 -8.82
N VAL A 75 -10.60 -2.46 -7.65
CA VAL A 75 -9.68 -1.67 -6.80
C VAL A 75 -8.37 -1.38 -7.53
N VAL A 76 -7.77 -2.39 -8.17
CA VAL A 76 -6.53 -2.22 -8.96
C VAL A 76 -6.78 -1.28 -10.14
N LYS A 77 -7.89 -1.45 -10.85
CA LYS A 77 -8.26 -0.58 -11.97
C LYS A 77 -8.40 0.87 -11.54
N LEU A 78 -9.14 1.15 -10.46
CA LEU A 78 -9.31 2.52 -9.96
C LEU A 78 -7.97 3.12 -9.51
N ARG A 79 -7.15 2.35 -8.77
CA ARG A 79 -5.80 2.77 -8.38
C ARG A 79 -4.98 3.22 -9.59
N ASP A 80 -4.97 2.41 -10.64
CA ASP A 80 -4.15 2.66 -11.82
C ASP A 80 -4.66 3.89 -12.60
N GLN A 81 -5.97 4.16 -12.58
CA GLN A 81 -6.56 5.36 -13.17
C GLN A 81 -6.28 6.63 -12.35
N LEU A 82 -6.37 6.57 -11.02
CA LEU A 82 -6.01 7.68 -10.12
C LEU A 82 -4.50 7.97 -10.17
N GLY A 83 -3.69 6.93 -10.34
CA GLY A 83 -2.25 6.97 -10.08
C GLY A 83 -1.89 6.59 -8.64
N GLY A 84 -2.87 6.22 -7.83
CA GLY A 84 -2.74 5.84 -6.42
C GLY A 84 -3.91 6.33 -5.58
N PHE A 85 -4.23 5.63 -4.50
CA PHE A 85 -5.12 6.14 -3.47
C PHE A 85 -4.38 7.17 -2.61
N ILE A 86 -5.07 8.26 -2.27
CA ILE A 86 -4.61 9.28 -1.32
C ILE A 86 -5.36 9.21 0.01
N ASN A 87 -6.54 8.58 0.01
CA ASN A 87 -7.32 8.31 1.20
C ASN A 87 -8.12 7.00 1.03
N LYS A 88 -8.61 6.46 2.14
CA LYS A 88 -9.32 5.18 2.16
C LYS A 88 -10.75 5.29 1.61
N ASP A 89 -11.35 6.47 1.69
CA ASP A 89 -12.74 6.71 1.26
C ASP A 89 -12.89 6.61 -0.26
N GLN A 90 -11.82 6.79 -1.03
CA GLN A 90 -11.79 6.52 -2.46
C GLN A 90 -12.10 5.05 -2.82
N LEU A 91 -11.98 4.11 -1.87
CA LEU A 91 -12.45 2.75 -2.07
C LEU A 91 -13.97 2.69 -2.26
N LEU A 92 -14.73 3.64 -1.69
CA LEU A 92 -16.19 3.72 -1.86
C LEU A 92 -16.60 4.15 -3.28
N GLU A 93 -15.65 4.60 -4.10
CA GLU A 93 -15.87 4.88 -5.53
C GLU A 93 -15.73 3.61 -6.40
N VAL A 94 -15.30 2.50 -5.80
CA VAL A 94 -15.21 1.21 -6.47
C VAL A 94 -16.59 0.53 -6.46
N ASP A 95 -17.06 0.12 -7.64
CA ASP A 95 -18.32 -0.62 -7.76
C ASP A 95 -18.32 -1.89 -6.89
N GLY A 96 -19.33 -2.01 -6.03
CA GLY A 96 -19.47 -3.13 -5.09
C GLY A 96 -18.73 -2.94 -3.76
N PHE A 97 -17.99 -1.85 -3.58
CA PHE A 97 -17.47 -1.45 -2.28
C PHE A 97 -18.54 -0.68 -1.51
N ASN A 98 -18.65 -0.93 -0.20
CA ASN A 98 -19.58 -0.22 0.65
C ASN A 98 -18.92 0.18 1.97
N LYS A 99 -19.59 1.06 2.72
CA LYS A 99 -19.07 1.61 3.97
C LYS A 99 -18.79 0.53 5.03
N SER A 100 -19.66 -0.46 5.14
CA SER A 100 -19.49 -1.57 6.10
C SER A 100 -18.21 -2.37 5.83
N LEU A 101 -17.96 -2.69 4.55
CA LEU A 101 -16.73 -3.36 4.14
C LEU A 101 -15.49 -2.50 4.38
N LEU A 102 -15.56 -1.21 4.10
CA LEU A 102 -14.45 -0.30 4.37
C LEU A 102 -14.11 -0.25 5.87
N GLU A 103 -15.13 -0.14 6.72
CA GLU A 103 -14.97 -0.11 8.16
C GLU A 103 -14.36 -1.41 8.71
N SER A 104 -14.77 -2.57 8.19
CA SER A 104 -14.26 -3.87 8.65
C SER A 104 -12.78 -4.06 8.34
N ILE A 105 -12.31 -3.60 7.18
CA ILE A 105 -10.91 -3.78 6.74
C ILE A 105 -10.02 -2.59 7.04
N SER A 106 -10.55 -1.45 7.49
CA SER A 106 -9.82 -0.18 7.57
C SER A 106 -8.52 -0.28 8.37
N LYS A 107 -8.50 -1.10 9.42
CA LYS A 107 -7.31 -1.32 10.27
C LYS A 107 -6.21 -2.14 9.59
N ASN A 108 -6.55 -2.87 8.53
CA ASN A 108 -5.65 -3.76 7.80
C ASN A 108 -5.14 -3.12 6.49
N ILE A 109 -5.61 -1.92 6.15
CA ILE A 109 -5.19 -1.20 4.95
C ILE A 109 -4.38 0.05 5.30
N GLU A 110 -3.36 0.30 4.50
CA GLU A 110 -2.48 1.45 4.60
C GLU A 110 -2.30 2.09 3.23
N ILE A 111 -1.97 3.38 3.24
CA ILE A 111 -1.73 4.18 2.03
C ILE A 111 -0.38 4.85 2.18
N ASP A 112 0.52 4.54 1.25
CA ASP A 112 1.77 5.27 1.09
C ASP A 112 1.62 6.34 0.00
N LEU A 113 1.61 7.61 0.42
CA LEU A 113 1.48 8.76 -0.48
C LEU A 113 2.70 8.95 -1.39
N LEU A 114 3.86 8.41 -1.03
CA LEU A 114 5.07 8.47 -1.87
C LEU A 114 4.94 7.61 -3.14
N LYS A 115 4.02 6.65 -3.13
CA LYS A 115 3.74 5.77 -4.28
C LYS A 115 2.71 6.33 -5.25
N VAL A 116 2.12 7.50 -4.93
CA VAL A 116 1.17 8.17 -5.82
C VAL A 116 1.91 8.74 -7.03
N LYS A 117 1.55 8.26 -8.21
CA LYS A 117 2.10 8.72 -9.49
C LYS A 117 1.45 10.03 -9.88
N LYS A 118 2.28 11.05 -10.11
CA LYS A 118 1.83 12.38 -10.52
C LYS A 118 1.96 12.59 -12.03
N ILE A 119 1.03 13.36 -12.59
CA ILE A 119 1.02 13.77 -14.00
C ILE A 119 1.60 15.19 -14.08
N ASN A 120 2.64 15.37 -14.90
CA ASN A 120 3.22 16.68 -15.16
C ASN A 120 2.36 17.45 -16.17
N LEU A 121 1.75 18.56 -15.71
CA LEU A 121 0.87 19.41 -16.49
C LEU A 121 1.56 20.05 -17.69
N ASN A 122 2.88 20.25 -17.67
CA ASN A 122 3.61 20.92 -18.74
C ASN A 122 4.05 19.97 -19.86
N SER A 123 3.93 18.64 -19.67
CA SER A 123 4.42 17.65 -20.63
C SER A 123 3.44 16.52 -20.96
N CYS A 124 2.34 16.36 -20.23
CA CYS A 124 1.38 15.28 -20.48
C CYS A 124 0.47 15.53 -21.69
N SER A 125 -0.01 14.49 -22.36
CA SER A 125 -1.06 14.64 -23.38
C SER A 125 -2.45 14.78 -22.75
N SER A 126 -3.42 15.33 -23.49
CA SER A 126 -4.81 15.38 -23.04
C SER A 126 -5.38 13.98 -22.81
N PHE A 127 -5.02 13.01 -23.65
CA PHE A 127 -5.37 11.61 -23.44
C PHE A 127 -4.83 11.03 -22.12
N THR A 128 -3.64 11.46 -21.68
CA THR A 128 -3.09 11.02 -20.40
C THR A 128 -3.88 11.62 -19.23
N LEU A 129 -4.23 12.90 -19.31
CA LEU A 129 -5.06 13.56 -18.29
C LEU A 129 -6.47 12.95 -18.21
N ALA A 130 -7.10 12.68 -19.36
CA ALA A 130 -8.45 12.12 -19.44
C ALA A 130 -8.57 10.68 -18.94
N LYS A 131 -7.46 9.99 -18.66
CA LYS A 131 -7.48 8.70 -17.95
C LYS A 131 -7.83 8.84 -16.47
N HIS A 132 -7.59 10.03 -15.89
CA HIS A 132 -7.87 10.29 -14.50
C HIS A 132 -9.39 10.36 -14.27
N PRO A 133 -9.97 9.62 -13.30
CA PRO A 133 -11.42 9.50 -13.13
C PRO A 133 -12.18 10.81 -12.96
N TYR A 134 -11.52 11.82 -12.40
CA TYR A 134 -12.10 13.15 -12.15
C TYR A 134 -11.89 14.16 -13.28
N LEU A 135 -11.27 13.77 -14.40
CA LEU A 135 -11.05 14.65 -15.55
C LEU A 135 -11.82 14.15 -16.76
N THR A 136 -12.66 15.04 -17.29
CA THR A 136 -13.27 14.82 -18.61
C THR A 136 -12.25 15.09 -19.72
N LEU A 137 -12.55 14.60 -20.93
CA LEU A 137 -11.75 14.94 -22.11
C LEU A 137 -11.73 16.45 -22.37
N ASP A 138 -12.83 17.16 -22.08
CA ASP A 138 -12.93 18.61 -22.25
C ASP A 138 -12.01 19.35 -21.28
N ASN A 139 -11.99 18.96 -20.00
CA ASN A 139 -11.03 19.53 -19.04
C ASN A 139 -9.59 19.25 -19.49
N ALA A 140 -9.30 18.03 -19.94
CA ALA A 140 -7.97 17.65 -20.39
C ALA A 140 -7.51 18.46 -21.61
N ASN A 141 -8.38 18.65 -22.60
CA ASN A 141 -8.10 19.48 -23.78
C ASN A 141 -7.95 20.95 -23.39
N ALA A 142 -8.80 21.48 -22.52
CA ALA A 142 -8.69 22.85 -22.04
C ALA A 142 -7.34 23.12 -21.36
N ILE A 143 -6.88 22.20 -20.50
CA ILE A 143 -5.57 22.28 -19.83
C ILE A 143 -4.41 22.29 -20.84
N VAL A 144 -4.45 21.40 -21.84
CA VAL A 144 -3.39 21.32 -22.86
C VAL A 144 -3.39 22.55 -23.76
N ASN A 145 -4.55 22.94 -24.29
CA ASN A 145 -4.67 24.10 -25.17
C ASN A 145 -4.26 25.39 -24.45
N HIS A 146 -4.60 25.53 -23.16
CA HIS A 146 -4.22 26.70 -22.39
C HIS A 146 -2.71 26.81 -22.25
N ARG A 147 -1.97 25.74 -21.92
CA ARG A 147 -0.49 25.84 -21.84
C ARG A 147 0.18 26.05 -23.21
N GLU A 148 -0.41 25.54 -24.29
CA GLU A 148 0.11 25.76 -25.64
C GLU A 148 -0.08 27.21 -26.11
N THR A 149 -1.13 27.88 -25.64
CA THR A 149 -1.44 29.27 -26.02
C THR A 149 -0.92 30.33 -25.05
N LYS A 150 -0.78 30.00 -23.75
CA LYS A 150 -0.37 30.94 -22.69
C LYS A 150 1.01 30.63 -22.11
N GLY A 151 1.60 29.50 -22.45
CA GLY A 151 2.85 29.00 -21.88
C GLY A 151 2.64 28.06 -20.69
N ASN A 152 3.74 27.52 -20.19
CA ASN A 152 3.76 26.54 -19.10
C ASN A 152 3.11 27.08 -17.81
N TYR A 153 2.52 26.17 -17.04
CA TYR A 153 2.04 26.44 -15.69
C TYR A 153 3.22 26.53 -14.73
N GLY A 154 3.24 27.55 -13.88
CA GLY A 154 4.22 27.67 -12.79
C GLY A 154 3.77 26.95 -11.52
N SER A 155 2.47 26.65 -11.41
CA SER A 155 1.93 25.83 -10.32
C SER A 155 0.68 25.07 -10.75
N VAL A 156 0.37 23.99 -10.04
CA VAL A 156 -0.89 23.25 -10.25
C VAL A 156 -2.10 24.16 -10.02
N ALA A 157 -2.03 25.16 -9.13
CA ALA A 157 -3.14 26.08 -8.87
C ALA A 157 -3.51 26.96 -10.07
N ASP A 158 -2.64 27.07 -11.07
CA ASP A 158 -2.84 27.91 -12.26
C ASP A 158 -4.05 27.44 -13.08
N ILE A 159 -4.31 26.12 -13.14
CA ILE A 159 -5.46 25.58 -13.87
C ILE A 159 -6.79 26.01 -13.23
N LYS A 160 -6.82 26.16 -11.90
CA LYS A 160 -7.99 26.70 -11.17
C LYS A 160 -8.12 28.19 -11.41
N ARG A 161 -7.03 28.94 -11.30
CA ARG A 161 -7.01 30.41 -11.53
C ARG A 161 -7.45 30.78 -12.94
N ALA A 162 -7.09 29.96 -13.93
CA ALA A 162 -7.50 30.10 -15.32
C ALA A 162 -8.94 29.60 -15.61
N GLY A 163 -9.65 29.06 -14.62
CA GLY A 163 -11.03 28.59 -14.77
C GLY A 163 -11.18 27.33 -15.62
N LEU A 164 -10.14 26.51 -15.76
CA LEU A 164 -10.13 25.32 -16.62
C LEU A 164 -10.86 24.12 -15.98
N VAL A 165 -11.03 24.16 -14.66
CA VAL A 165 -11.71 23.16 -13.83
C VAL A 165 -12.47 23.86 -12.71
N SER A 166 -13.53 23.22 -12.22
CA SER A 166 -14.23 23.67 -11.01
C SER A 166 -13.36 23.50 -9.77
N GLU A 167 -13.71 24.18 -8.67
CA GLU A 167 -13.02 24.00 -7.39
C GLU A 167 -13.12 22.56 -6.88
N GLU A 168 -14.28 21.91 -7.01
CA GLU A 168 -14.46 20.52 -6.62
C GLU A 168 -13.51 19.59 -7.40
N VAL A 169 -13.47 19.73 -8.73
CA VAL A 169 -12.58 18.91 -9.58
C VAL A 169 -11.13 19.19 -9.22
N TYR A 170 -10.75 20.45 -9.06
CA TYR A 170 -9.40 20.85 -8.67
C TYR A 170 -8.94 20.17 -7.37
N LEU A 171 -9.76 20.20 -6.32
CA LEU A 171 -9.42 19.60 -5.02
C LEU A 171 -9.18 18.09 -5.13
N LYS A 172 -9.95 17.40 -5.99
CA LYS A 172 -9.79 15.96 -6.20
C LYS A 172 -8.56 15.62 -7.03
N ILE A 173 -8.17 16.44 -8.00
CA ILE A 173 -7.05 16.14 -8.92
C ILE A 173 -5.71 16.71 -8.46
N MET A 174 -5.69 17.80 -7.70
CA MET A 174 -4.44 18.49 -7.34
C MET A 174 -3.37 17.59 -6.68
N PRO A 175 -3.70 16.54 -5.89
CA PRO A 175 -2.70 15.64 -5.33
C PRO A 175 -1.96 14.81 -6.37
N TYR A 176 -2.57 14.64 -7.55
CA TYR A 176 -2.10 13.81 -8.67
C TYR A 176 -1.37 14.61 -9.75
N LEU A 177 -1.21 15.92 -9.56
CA LEU A 177 -0.63 16.81 -10.56
C LEU A 177 0.68 17.41 -10.07
N THR A 178 1.53 17.79 -11.03
CA THR A 178 2.73 18.60 -10.80
C THR A 178 2.90 19.62 -11.93
N ALA A 179 3.60 20.71 -11.62
CA ALA A 179 3.99 21.74 -12.57
C ALA A 179 5.38 22.27 -12.17
N PRO A 180 6.42 22.04 -12.97
CA PRO A 180 7.70 22.73 -12.91
C PRO A 180 7.91 23.71 -14.08
#